data_AF-A0A0C9ZF19-F1
#
_entry.id   AF-A0A0C9ZF19-F1
#
_cell.length_a   1.000
_cell.length_b   1.000
_cell.length_c   1.000
_cell.angle_alpha   90.00
_cell.angle_beta   90.00
_cell.angle_gamma   90.00
#
_symmetry.space_group_name_H-M   'P 1'
#
loop_
_entity.id
_entity.type
_entity.pdbx_description
1 polymer ?
#
loop_
_entity_poly.entity_id
_entity_poly.type
_entity_poly.pdbx_seq_one_letter_code
_entity_poly.pdbx_strand_id
1 'polypeptide(L)'
;MVNGDLKRTREGQDLDDEQIPPHRKTEKFQGKMIDPQRSASIAIGGAVEKDTEGDGLELVDPCPNALCPALRDAHGDTINSLLDRTALYSQGDISARFDSISNALLSGYYVSVIHGSSQTDYEILELEFYLQKARAQRAVGDIAALSAPSQPRSVYMYLRKRPPSSLATSPVFRSPRIELDLSNPETKANPTHPRINFVGKLYRYFAYQELLIANRRIQTFVGLYLALVEGKEYEPGSLKVRNELRKLTGMKDTTLATYLSDYQHGFEKGKLADFVGALGKGASALVSAYLRMMGTLGTVLEAP
;
A
#
# COMPACT_ATOMS: atom_id res chain seq x y z
N MET A 1 -51.64 -52.69 -36.86
CA MET A 1 -52.81 -52.22 -37.64
C MET A 1 -53.83 -51.68 -36.66
N VAL A 2 -54.64 -50.73 -37.13
CA VAL A 2 -55.72 -49.99 -36.46
C VAL A 2 -55.31 -48.61 -35.92
N ASN A 3 -55.46 -47.67 -36.86
CA ASN A 3 -55.78 -46.26 -36.66
C ASN A 3 -56.92 -46.08 -35.63
N GLY A 4 -56.85 -44.97 -34.89
CA GLY A 4 -57.96 -44.46 -34.10
C GLY A 4 -57.91 -42.94 -34.04
N ASP A 5 -58.59 -42.31 -35.00
CA ASP A 5 -59.02 -40.91 -34.94
C ASP A 5 -60.00 -40.72 -33.76
N LEU A 6 -59.93 -39.58 -33.06
CA LEU A 6 -61.04 -38.61 -33.01
C LEU A 6 -60.67 -37.38 -32.17
N LYS A 7 -60.76 -36.21 -32.81
CA LYS A 7 -60.84 -34.90 -32.17
C LYS A 7 -62.19 -34.73 -31.44
N ARG A 8 -62.18 -34.06 -30.29
CA ARG A 8 -63.35 -33.27 -29.83
C ARG A 8 -62.87 -32.05 -29.04
N THR A 9 -63.15 -30.87 -29.58
CA THR A 9 -63.00 -29.54 -28.97
C THR A 9 -64.31 -29.09 -28.32
N ARG A 10 -64.22 -28.44 -27.16
CA ARG A 10 -64.95 -27.23 -26.70
C ARG A 10 -64.52 -26.93 -25.26
N GLU A 11 -63.95 -25.74 -25.00
CA GLU A 11 -64.65 -24.54 -24.49
C GLU A 11 -65.42 -24.87 -23.20
N GLY A 12 -65.19 -24.27 -22.04
CA GLY A 12 -64.50 -23.04 -21.64
C GLY A 12 -65.24 -22.54 -20.40
N GLN A 13 -64.54 -22.05 -19.38
CA GLN A 13 -65.13 -21.21 -18.33
C GLN A 13 -64.04 -20.57 -17.46
N ASP A 14 -63.98 -19.25 -17.56
CA ASP A 14 -63.29 -18.32 -16.65
C ASP A 14 -63.95 -18.31 -15.27
N LEU A 15 -63.15 -18.19 -14.21
CA LEU A 15 -63.53 -17.56 -12.94
C LEU A 15 -62.28 -16.97 -12.25
N ASP A 16 -62.23 -15.64 -12.36
CA ASP A 16 -61.83 -14.56 -11.45
C ASP A 16 -61.07 -14.81 -10.11
N ASP A 17 -60.19 -13.82 -9.88
CA ASP A 17 -59.83 -13.15 -8.63
C ASP A 17 -59.13 -13.92 -7.50
N GLU A 18 -57.82 -13.71 -7.38
CA GLU A 18 -57.14 -13.74 -6.08
C GLU A 18 -56.26 -12.51 -5.85
N GLN A 19 -56.50 -11.89 -4.70
CA GLN A 19 -56.08 -10.57 -4.24
C GLN A 19 -54.59 -10.49 -3.88
N ILE A 20 -53.98 -9.37 -4.26
CA ILE A 20 -52.64 -8.94 -3.83
C ILE A 20 -52.77 -8.15 -2.52
N PRO A 21 -52.02 -8.48 -1.44
CA PRO A 21 -51.87 -7.59 -0.29
C PRO A 21 -50.61 -6.70 -0.37
N PRO A 22 -50.58 -5.57 0.36
CA PRO A 22 -50.02 -4.32 -0.13
C PRO A 22 -48.66 -3.91 0.46
N HIS A 23 -47.96 -3.09 -0.33
CA HIS A 23 -47.03 -2.01 0.04
C HIS A 23 -46.34 -2.07 1.41
N ARG A 24 -45.05 -2.47 1.39
CA ARG A 24 -44.09 -2.17 2.45
C ARG A 24 -43.56 -0.75 2.26
N LYS A 25 -43.86 0.11 3.24
CA LYS A 25 -43.41 1.51 3.33
C LYS A 25 -41.88 1.60 3.40
N THR A 26 -41.32 2.45 2.55
CA THR A 26 -39.96 2.98 2.66
C THR A 26 -39.87 3.94 3.84
N GLU A 27 -39.25 3.51 4.94
CA GLU A 27 -38.78 4.40 5.99
C GLU A 27 -37.35 4.85 5.71
N LYS A 28 -37.18 6.17 5.68
CA LYS A 28 -35.92 6.87 5.53
C LYS A 28 -35.05 6.61 6.76
N PHE A 29 -34.00 5.83 6.60
CA PHE A 29 -32.88 5.85 7.53
C PHE A 29 -32.05 7.11 7.27
N GLN A 30 -32.10 8.07 8.20
CA GLN A 30 -31.11 9.13 8.31
C GLN A 30 -29.76 8.48 8.65
N GLY A 31 -28.95 8.24 7.62
CA GLY A 31 -27.55 7.90 7.78
C GLY A 31 -26.82 9.09 8.41
N LYS A 32 -26.31 8.89 9.63
CA LYS A 32 -25.24 9.73 10.19
C LYS A 32 -24.11 9.79 9.18
N MET A 33 -23.78 11.00 8.75
CA MET A 33 -22.64 11.34 7.92
C MET A 33 -21.37 10.96 8.70
N ILE A 34 -20.78 9.81 8.38
CA ILE A 34 -19.42 9.49 8.79
C ILE A 34 -18.53 10.25 7.81
N ASP A 35 -17.80 11.22 8.37
CA ASP A 35 -16.88 12.10 7.66
C ASP A 35 -15.82 11.25 6.92
N PRO A 36 -15.74 11.29 5.57
CA PRO A 36 -14.74 10.55 4.84
C PRO A 36 -13.38 11.18 5.11
N GLN A 37 -12.49 10.41 5.74
CA GLN A 37 -11.10 10.78 6.01
C GLN A 37 -10.46 11.42 4.77
N ARG A 38 -10.11 12.70 4.91
CA ARG A 38 -9.28 13.42 3.94
C ARG A 38 -7.85 12.90 4.07
N SER A 39 -7.44 12.07 3.14
CA SER A 39 -6.03 11.75 2.92
C SER A 39 -5.30 12.99 2.43
N ALA A 40 -4.32 13.47 3.18
CA ALA A 40 -3.41 14.53 2.76
C ALA A 40 -2.10 13.91 2.26
N SER A 41 -1.72 14.22 1.03
CA SER A 41 -0.43 13.81 0.44
C SER A 41 0.55 14.98 0.48
N ILE A 42 1.78 14.74 0.94
CA ILE A 42 2.84 15.75 1.05
C ILE A 42 4.06 15.26 0.24
N ALA A 43 4.67 16.14 -0.58
CA ALA A 43 5.88 15.88 -1.36
C ALA A 43 6.96 16.91 -1.03
N ILE A 44 8.22 16.46 -0.81
CA ILE A 44 9.30 17.28 -0.22
C ILE A 44 10.67 17.05 -0.93
N GLY A 45 11.43 18.13 -1.17
CA GLY A 45 12.83 18.11 -1.62
C GLY A 45 13.51 19.50 -1.54
N GLY A 46 14.79 19.52 -1.12
CA GLY A 46 15.60 20.73 -0.85
C GLY A 46 16.90 20.84 -1.67
N ALA A 47 17.61 21.98 -1.50
CA ALA A 47 18.77 22.42 -2.29
C ALA A 47 20.07 22.57 -1.46
N VAL A 48 21.21 22.62 -2.17
CA VAL A 48 22.62 22.50 -1.74
C VAL A 48 23.37 23.83 -1.74
N GLU A 49 24.36 23.97 -0.85
CA GLU A 49 25.66 24.62 -1.15
C GLU A 49 26.86 23.79 -0.62
N LYS A 50 27.98 23.96 -1.34
CA LYS A 50 29.33 23.32 -1.41
C LYS A 50 30.24 23.51 -0.17
N ASP A 51 31.42 22.92 0.07
CA ASP A 51 32.42 21.96 -0.51
C ASP A 51 33.13 21.30 0.74
N THR A 52 33.79 20.13 0.71
CA THR A 52 35.28 19.93 0.63
C THR A 52 35.64 18.43 0.87
N GLU A 53 36.75 17.98 0.28
CA GLU A 53 37.33 16.62 0.18
C GLU A 53 37.88 15.99 1.48
N GLY A 54 38.05 14.64 1.48
CA GLY A 54 38.89 13.89 2.43
C GLY A 54 38.78 12.36 2.29
N ASP A 55 39.92 11.68 2.17
CA ASP A 55 40.16 10.34 1.59
C ASP A 55 40.35 9.19 2.63
N GLY A 56 40.20 7.93 2.19
CA GLY A 56 40.97 6.77 2.71
C GLY A 56 40.36 5.64 3.59
N LEU A 57 40.04 4.49 2.96
CA LEU A 57 40.31 3.04 3.30
C LEU A 57 39.91 2.46 4.71
N GLU A 58 39.52 1.20 4.97
CA GLU A 58 39.61 -0.11 4.29
C GLU A 58 38.65 -1.16 4.94
N LEU A 59 38.45 -2.32 4.29
CA LEU A 59 37.56 -3.47 4.58
C LEU A 59 37.82 -4.24 5.88
N VAL A 60 36.78 -4.86 6.50
CA VAL A 60 36.70 -6.31 6.86
C VAL A 60 35.22 -6.74 7.09
N ASP A 61 34.79 -7.85 6.48
CA ASP A 61 33.61 -8.69 6.80
C ASP A 61 34.14 -10.08 7.28
N PRO A 62 33.42 -10.94 8.07
CA PRO A 62 32.03 -11.35 7.79
C PRO A 62 31.11 -11.80 8.96
N CYS A 63 29.79 -11.65 8.74
CA CYS A 63 28.67 -12.58 9.11
C CYS A 63 28.32 -12.85 10.62
N PRO A 64 27.21 -13.57 10.92
CA PRO A 64 25.80 -13.27 10.63
C PRO A 64 24.91 -13.43 11.89
N ASN A 65 23.77 -12.74 12.02
CA ASN A 65 22.58 -13.16 12.81
C ASN A 65 21.51 -12.06 12.82
N ALA A 66 20.29 -12.35 12.36
CA ALA A 66 19.11 -12.67 13.17
C ALA A 66 18.43 -11.41 13.75
N LEU A 67 17.14 -11.23 13.39
CA LEU A 67 16.10 -10.47 14.10
C LEU A 67 16.63 -9.26 14.88
N CYS A 68 16.57 -8.05 14.32
CA CYS A 68 17.01 -6.85 15.03
C CYS A 68 16.08 -6.52 16.21
N PRO A 69 16.61 -6.54 17.46
CA PRO A 69 16.38 -5.42 18.36
C PRO A 69 17.73 -4.82 18.73
N ALA A 70 18.05 -3.69 18.12
CA ALA A 70 19.10 -2.81 18.62
C ALA A 70 18.61 -1.36 18.49
N LEU A 71 17.79 -0.97 19.47
CA LEU A 71 17.67 0.42 19.92
C LEU A 71 19.08 0.87 20.36
N ARG A 72 19.87 1.37 19.41
CA ARG A 72 21.00 2.22 19.72
C ARG A 72 20.48 3.65 19.68
N ASP A 73 20.49 4.31 20.84
CA ASP A 73 20.46 5.77 20.96
C ASP A 73 21.74 6.35 20.33
N ALA A 74 21.82 6.31 19.01
CA ALA A 74 22.83 7.03 18.23
C ALA A 74 22.14 8.26 17.68
N HIS A 75 22.58 9.44 18.14
CA HIS A 75 22.22 10.77 17.60
C HIS A 75 20.86 10.80 16.93
N GLY A 76 19.80 11.03 17.72
CA GLY A 76 18.42 11.01 17.23
C GLY A 76 18.28 11.88 15.99
N ASP A 77 18.36 11.25 14.82
CA ASP A 77 18.28 11.90 13.54
C ASP A 77 16.97 12.67 13.55
N THR A 78 17.08 13.98 13.57
CA THR A 78 15.90 14.83 13.42
C THR A 78 15.28 14.49 12.07
N ILE A 79 13.95 14.54 11.95
CA ILE A 79 13.31 14.27 10.66
C ILE A 79 13.92 15.09 9.51
N ASN A 80 14.47 16.27 9.83
CA ASN A 80 15.19 17.13 8.90
C ASN A 80 16.49 16.50 8.34
N SER A 81 17.29 15.78 9.15
CA SER A 81 18.48 15.08 8.64
C SER A 81 18.11 13.91 7.73
N LEU A 82 16.99 13.25 8.01
CA LEU A 82 16.46 12.19 7.15
C LEU A 82 15.90 12.72 5.83
N LEU A 83 15.50 13.99 5.77
CA LEU A 83 15.00 14.64 4.56
C LEU A 83 16.12 15.26 3.72
N ASP A 84 17.36 15.24 4.20
CA ASP A 84 18.51 15.56 3.39
C ASP A 84 18.78 14.44 2.37
N ARG A 85 18.77 14.82 1.08
CA ARG A 85 18.90 13.91 -0.05
C ARG A 85 20.21 14.08 -0.80
N THR A 86 21.11 14.92 -0.30
CA THR A 86 22.37 15.27 -0.96
C THR A 86 23.31 14.08 -1.16
N ALA A 87 23.18 13.04 -0.35
CA ALA A 87 24.02 11.84 -0.39
C ALA A 87 23.32 10.59 -0.98
N LEU A 88 22.25 10.72 -1.77
CA LEU A 88 21.54 9.57 -2.34
C LEU A 88 22.02 9.27 -3.78
N TYR A 89 22.91 8.30 -3.92
CA TYR A 89 23.56 7.99 -5.21
C TYR A 89 23.09 6.68 -5.85
N SER A 90 22.56 5.76 -5.06
CA SER A 90 22.09 4.47 -5.53
C SER A 90 20.63 4.20 -5.19
N GLN A 91 20.05 3.24 -5.89
CA GLN A 91 18.72 2.73 -5.58
C GLN A 91 18.66 2.08 -4.18
N GLY A 92 19.76 1.51 -3.71
CA GLY A 92 19.88 0.98 -2.35
C GLY A 92 19.79 2.09 -1.31
N ASP A 93 20.53 3.19 -1.52
CA ASP A 93 20.53 4.35 -0.60
C ASP A 93 19.14 4.97 -0.50
N ILE A 94 18.45 5.10 -1.63
CA ILE A 94 17.07 5.62 -1.67
C ILE A 94 16.13 4.74 -0.84
N SER A 95 16.18 3.41 -1.05
CA SER A 95 15.34 2.47 -0.31
C SER A 95 15.64 2.50 1.19
N ALA A 96 16.92 2.47 1.58
CA ALA A 96 17.33 2.55 2.97
C ALA A 96 16.89 3.87 3.63
N ARG A 97 16.98 4.98 2.90
CA ARG A 97 16.51 6.28 3.39
C ARG A 97 15.00 6.30 3.57
N PHE A 98 14.24 5.73 2.64
CA PHE A 98 12.79 5.59 2.80
C PHE A 98 12.44 4.74 4.02
N ASP A 99 13.16 3.63 4.26
CA ASP A 99 12.99 2.82 5.46
C ASP A 99 13.23 3.66 6.74
N SER A 100 14.29 4.47 6.79
CA SER A 100 14.56 5.35 7.94
C SER A 100 13.50 6.42 8.13
N ILE A 101 13.09 7.11 7.06
CA ILE A 101 12.04 8.15 7.12
C ILE A 101 10.72 7.54 7.62
N SER A 102 10.33 6.40 7.07
CA SER A 102 9.07 5.75 7.45
C SER A 102 9.07 5.25 8.87
N ASN A 103 10.16 4.64 9.35
CA ASN A 103 10.27 4.25 10.75
C ASN A 103 10.19 5.46 11.67
N ALA A 104 10.87 6.56 11.33
CA ALA A 104 10.81 7.78 12.10
C ALA A 104 9.37 8.31 12.15
N LEU A 105 8.73 8.49 11.00
CA LEU A 105 7.39 9.10 10.90
C LEU A 105 6.28 8.23 11.50
N LEU A 106 6.20 6.94 11.15
CA LEU A 106 5.11 6.05 11.58
C LEU A 106 5.18 5.69 13.07
N SER A 107 6.39 5.68 13.66
CA SER A 107 6.59 5.25 15.05
C SER A 107 6.90 6.41 16.01
N GLY A 108 7.45 7.51 15.50
CA GLY A 108 8.04 8.58 16.30
C GLY A 108 7.32 9.92 16.24
N TYR A 109 6.34 10.12 15.34
CA TYR A 109 5.67 11.41 15.16
C TYR A 109 4.15 11.27 15.06
N TYR A 110 3.47 12.31 15.53
CA TYR A 110 2.09 12.64 15.21
C TYR A 110 2.04 13.74 14.17
N VAL A 111 0.94 13.77 13.42
CA VAL A 111 0.50 14.99 12.75
C VAL A 111 -0.34 15.79 13.73
N SER A 112 0.14 16.94 14.17
CA SER A 112 -0.61 17.82 15.08
C SER A 112 -1.25 18.95 14.29
N VAL A 113 -2.56 19.12 14.44
CA VAL A 113 -3.32 20.25 13.92
C VAL A 113 -3.71 21.16 15.07
N ILE A 114 -3.34 22.44 14.96
CA ILE A 114 -3.69 23.50 15.91
C ILE A 114 -4.77 24.37 15.27
N HIS A 115 -5.81 24.67 16.03
CA HIS A 115 -6.87 25.61 15.65
C HIS A 115 -7.29 26.44 16.88
N GLY A 116 -6.83 27.69 16.95
CA GLY A 116 -6.99 28.55 18.12
C GLY A 116 -6.23 27.98 19.32
N SER A 117 -6.97 27.66 20.39
CA SER A 117 -6.44 27.02 21.61
C SER A 117 -6.53 25.49 21.59
N SER A 118 -7.11 24.91 20.53
CA SER A 118 -7.31 23.47 20.43
C SER A 118 -6.16 22.81 19.66
N GLN A 119 -5.70 21.67 20.17
CA GLN A 119 -4.74 20.80 19.51
C GLN A 119 -5.37 19.42 19.30
N THR A 120 -5.21 18.86 18.12
CA THR A 120 -5.60 17.48 17.82
C THR A 120 -4.45 16.76 17.14
N ASP A 121 -4.10 15.59 17.67
CA ASP A 121 -3.02 14.77 17.15
C ASP A 121 -3.60 13.59 16.37
N TYR A 122 -3.01 13.35 15.20
CA TYR A 122 -3.39 12.29 14.29
C TYR A 122 -2.23 11.31 14.14
N GLU A 123 -2.57 10.03 14.17
CA GLU A 123 -1.63 8.96 13.87
C GLU A 123 -1.36 8.88 12.37
N ILE A 124 -0.10 8.66 12.02
CA ILE A 124 0.30 8.38 10.65
C ILE A 124 0.22 6.87 10.46
N LEU A 125 -0.74 6.41 9.66
CA LEU A 125 -0.94 4.97 9.41
C LEU A 125 -0.18 4.47 8.19
N GLU A 126 0.04 5.36 7.21
CA GLU A 126 0.56 4.99 5.90
C GLU A 126 1.34 6.15 5.27
N LEU A 127 2.40 5.83 4.53
CA LEU A 127 3.23 6.74 3.76
C LEU A 127 3.49 6.14 2.38
N GLU A 128 3.47 6.97 1.34
CA GLU A 128 3.89 6.58 -0.01
C GLU A 128 4.97 7.53 -0.52
N PHE A 129 6.08 6.99 -1.00
CA PHE A 129 7.14 7.79 -1.60
C PHE A 129 7.07 7.86 -3.12
N TYR A 130 7.36 9.05 -3.64
CA TYR A 130 7.33 9.37 -5.06
C TYR A 130 8.72 9.84 -5.49
N LEU A 131 9.30 9.16 -6.47
CA LEU A 131 10.49 9.63 -7.16
C LEU A 131 10.06 10.50 -8.34
N GLN A 132 10.14 11.82 -8.16
CA GLN A 132 9.88 12.75 -9.24
C GLN A 132 11.18 12.98 -10.02
N LYS A 133 11.20 12.60 -11.31
CA LYS A 133 12.23 13.09 -12.22
C LYS A 133 12.02 14.59 -12.38
N ALA A 134 13.02 15.40 -12.03
CA ALA A 134 12.94 16.84 -12.16
C ALA A 134 12.59 17.18 -13.63
N ARG A 135 11.35 17.62 -13.86
CA ARG A 135 11.05 18.43 -15.04
C ARG A 135 11.55 19.84 -14.72
N ALA A 136 11.90 20.64 -15.72
CA ALA A 136 12.55 21.96 -15.57
C ALA A 136 11.80 22.99 -14.69
N GLN A 137 10.66 22.65 -14.11
CA GLN A 137 10.05 23.37 -13.00
C GLN A 137 10.47 22.71 -11.68
N ARG A 138 11.44 23.34 -11.01
CA ARG A 138 11.77 23.05 -9.61
C ARG A 138 10.50 23.25 -8.77
N ALA A 139 9.85 22.17 -8.37
CA ALA A 139 8.96 22.21 -7.23
C ALA A 139 9.86 22.46 -6.00
N VAL A 140 9.95 23.72 -5.58
CA VAL A 140 10.62 24.10 -4.32
C VAL A 140 9.70 23.62 -3.20
N GLY A 141 10.06 22.50 -2.55
CA GLY A 141 9.28 21.94 -1.46
C GLY A 141 9.52 22.75 -0.19
N ASP A 142 8.52 23.52 0.25
CA ASP A 142 8.55 24.17 1.55
C ASP A 142 8.35 23.12 2.67
N ILE A 143 9.42 22.84 3.42
CA ILE A 143 9.38 21.94 4.60
C ILE A 143 8.96 22.66 5.88
N ALA A 144 8.69 23.97 5.84
CA ALA A 144 8.23 24.70 7.01
C ALA A 144 6.94 24.10 7.58
N ALA A 145 6.13 23.44 6.75
CA ALA A 145 4.93 22.71 7.18
C ALA A 145 5.21 21.50 8.09
N LEU A 146 6.46 21.00 8.17
CA LEU A 146 6.82 19.92 9.09
C LEU A 146 7.22 20.42 10.47
N SER A 147 7.63 21.69 10.59
CA SER A 147 8.06 22.29 11.85
C SER A 147 6.94 23.13 12.46
N ALA A 148 6.93 23.26 13.78
CA ALA A 148 6.06 24.24 14.42
C ALA A 148 6.40 25.64 13.90
N PRO A 149 5.40 26.49 13.60
CA PRO A 149 5.66 27.84 13.13
C PRO A 149 6.35 28.66 14.22
N SER A 150 7.33 29.47 13.84
CA SER A 150 8.01 30.41 14.74
C SER A 150 7.14 31.58 15.17
N GLN A 151 6.06 31.85 14.43
CA GLN A 151 5.10 32.92 14.72
C GLN A 151 3.71 32.36 15.01
N PRO A 152 2.93 33.01 15.90
CA PRO A 152 1.56 32.58 16.21
C PRO A 152 0.68 32.62 14.95
N ARG A 153 0.00 31.51 14.66
CA ARG A 153 -1.02 31.41 13.61
C ARG A 153 -2.28 30.83 14.21
N SER A 154 -3.44 31.28 13.75
CA SER A 154 -4.73 30.76 14.22
C SER A 154 -4.95 29.30 13.85
N VAL A 155 -4.36 28.85 12.73
CA VAL A 155 -4.43 27.46 12.27
C VAL A 155 -3.09 27.05 11.64
N TYR A 156 -2.57 25.89 12.04
CA TYR A 156 -1.39 25.29 11.41
C TYR A 156 -1.30 23.79 11.71
N MET A 157 -0.48 23.09 10.92
CA MET A 157 -0.16 21.68 11.09
C MET A 157 1.36 21.52 11.14
N TYR A 158 1.85 20.57 11.94
CA TYR A 158 3.27 20.23 12.02
C TYR A 158 3.47 18.79 12.50
N LEU A 159 4.69 18.26 12.34
CA LEU A 159 5.06 16.97 12.90
C LEU A 159 5.48 17.14 14.37
N ARG A 160 4.75 16.48 15.27
CA ARG A 160 5.03 16.51 16.70
C ARG A 160 5.65 15.20 17.14
N LYS A 161 6.83 15.25 17.78
CA LYS A 161 7.50 14.05 18.29
C LYS A 161 6.66 13.38 19.38
N ARG A 162 6.52 12.06 19.31
CA ARG A 162 5.83 11.24 20.31
C ARG A 162 6.64 11.21 21.62
N PRO A 163 5.98 11.23 22.80
CA PRO A 163 6.67 11.05 24.07
C PRO A 163 7.39 9.69 24.15
N PRO A 164 8.54 9.58 24.85
CA PRO A 164 9.29 8.33 24.97
C PRO A 164 8.55 7.18 25.69
N SER A 165 7.42 7.45 26.35
CA SER A 165 6.73 6.51 27.24
C SER A 165 5.82 5.49 26.54
N SER A 166 5.75 5.46 25.21
CA SER A 166 4.93 4.52 24.43
C SER A 166 5.80 3.52 23.67
N LEU A 167 6.48 2.62 24.38
CA LEU A 167 7.47 1.68 23.83
C LEU A 167 6.89 0.39 23.23
N ALA A 168 5.73 0.47 22.58
CA ALA A 168 5.30 -0.57 21.65
C ALA A 168 5.24 0.04 20.25
N THR A 169 6.38 0.04 19.55
CA THR A 169 6.41 0.43 18.14
C THR A 169 5.75 -0.68 17.33
N SER A 170 4.63 -0.38 16.68
CA SER A 170 4.04 -1.28 15.71
C SER A 170 5.05 -1.56 14.59
N PRO A 171 5.17 -2.81 14.12
CA PRO A 171 6.04 -3.11 12.98
C PRO A 171 5.63 -2.28 11.76
N VAL A 172 6.63 -1.73 11.07
CA VAL A 172 6.43 -1.05 9.79
C VAL A 172 6.57 -2.08 8.68
N PHE A 173 5.51 -2.24 7.90
CA PHE A 173 5.48 -3.10 6.73
C PHE A 173 5.62 -2.28 5.45
N ARG A 174 6.01 -2.95 4.36
CA ARG A 174 6.15 -2.35 3.04
C ARG A 174 5.26 -3.07 2.05
N SER A 175 4.72 -2.37 1.07
CA SER A 175 3.96 -2.95 -0.04
C SER A 175 4.21 -2.18 -1.33
N PRO A 176 3.83 -2.73 -2.49
CA PRO A 176 3.70 -1.94 -3.70
C PRO A 176 2.76 -0.75 -3.50
N ARG A 177 2.93 0.25 -4.35
CA ARG A 177 2.12 1.48 -4.33
C ARG A 177 0.67 1.24 -4.75
N ILE A 178 -0.22 2.07 -4.24
CA ILE A 178 -1.63 2.05 -4.64
C ILE A 178 -1.82 2.86 -5.92
N GLU A 179 -2.84 2.50 -6.69
CA GLU A 179 -3.29 3.25 -7.89
C GLU A 179 -2.25 3.34 -9.03
N LEU A 180 -1.16 2.57 -8.93
CA LEU A 180 -0.20 2.42 -10.01
C LEU A 180 -0.36 1.06 -10.67
N ASP A 181 -0.47 1.07 -11.99
CA ASP A 181 -0.61 -0.12 -12.82
C ASP A 181 0.35 -0.08 -14.01
N LEU A 182 0.29 -1.11 -14.84
CA LEU A 182 1.09 -1.24 -16.04
C LEU A 182 0.31 -0.83 -17.31
N SER A 183 -0.87 -0.21 -17.16
CA SER A 183 -1.80 0.03 -18.27
C SER A 183 -1.46 1.22 -19.16
N ASN A 184 -0.44 2.01 -18.79
CA ASN A 184 -0.01 3.15 -19.60
C ASN A 184 0.43 2.67 -21.00
N PRO A 185 -0.09 3.28 -22.09
CA PRO A 185 0.19 2.84 -23.47
C PRO A 185 1.66 2.81 -23.87
N GLU A 186 2.50 3.64 -23.24
CA GLU A 186 3.94 3.69 -23.50
C GLU A 186 4.70 2.56 -22.80
N THR A 187 4.06 1.87 -21.85
CA THR A 187 4.65 0.75 -21.13
C THR A 187 4.89 -0.39 -22.10
N LYS A 188 6.13 -0.88 -22.13
CA LYS A 188 6.52 -2.06 -22.90
C LYS A 188 6.72 -3.24 -21.96
N ALA A 189 6.34 -4.43 -22.40
CA ALA A 189 6.53 -5.69 -21.66
C ALA A 189 8.01 -6.11 -21.66
N ASN A 190 8.84 -5.30 -21.02
CA ASN A 190 10.28 -5.48 -20.89
C ASN A 190 10.65 -5.25 -19.41
N PRO A 191 11.36 -6.20 -18.76
CA PRO A 191 11.77 -6.07 -17.36
C PRO A 191 12.54 -4.77 -17.05
N THR A 192 13.34 -4.29 -18.01
CA THR A 192 14.13 -3.06 -17.85
C THR A 192 13.30 -1.77 -17.99
N HIS A 193 12.03 -1.87 -18.37
CA HIS A 193 11.18 -0.70 -18.56
C HIS A 193 10.94 0.01 -17.21
N PRO A 194 11.16 1.34 -17.10
CA PRO A 194 11.11 2.05 -15.81
C PRO A 194 9.82 1.85 -15.02
N ARG A 195 8.68 1.80 -15.72
CA ARG A 195 7.37 1.56 -15.08
C ARG A 195 7.25 0.15 -14.49
N ILE A 196 7.79 -0.87 -15.16
CA ILE A 196 7.79 -2.26 -14.68
C ILE A 196 8.60 -2.35 -13.39
N ASN A 197 9.81 -1.79 -13.42
CA ASN A 197 10.68 -1.68 -12.25
C ASN A 197 10.01 -0.94 -11.09
N PHE A 198 9.29 0.14 -11.37
CA PHE A 198 8.72 1.01 -10.35
C PHE A 198 7.42 0.46 -9.72
N VAL A 199 6.54 -0.20 -10.49
CA VAL A 199 5.30 -0.81 -9.96
C VAL A 199 5.61 -1.92 -8.95
N GLY A 200 6.68 -2.67 -9.17
CA GLY A 200 7.12 -3.70 -8.23
C GLY A 200 7.80 -3.19 -6.96
N LYS A 201 8.16 -1.89 -6.87
CA LYS A 201 8.86 -1.37 -5.68
C LYS A 201 7.95 -1.21 -4.48
N LEU A 202 8.47 -1.60 -3.32
CA LEU A 202 7.79 -1.54 -2.03
C LEU A 202 7.87 -0.13 -1.40
N TYR A 203 7.42 0.90 -2.13
CA TYR A 203 7.50 2.31 -1.69
C TYR A 203 6.29 2.81 -0.89
N ARG A 204 5.36 1.92 -0.58
CA ARG A 204 4.28 2.18 0.37
C ARG A 204 4.66 1.55 1.70
N TYR A 205 4.66 2.35 2.76
CA TYR A 205 5.00 1.96 4.12
C TYR A 205 3.77 2.13 5.00
N PHE A 206 3.54 1.19 5.91
CA PHE A 206 2.38 1.26 6.77
C PHE A 206 2.60 0.58 8.12
N ALA A 207 1.86 1.05 9.11
CA ALA A 207 1.76 0.48 10.45
C ALA A 207 0.29 0.25 10.81
N TYR A 208 0.03 -0.51 11.88
CA TYR A 208 -1.33 -0.82 12.33
C TYR A 208 -2.16 -1.46 11.22
N GLN A 209 -1.64 -2.54 10.64
CA GLN A 209 -2.20 -3.21 9.47
C GLN A 209 -3.68 -3.55 9.63
N GLU A 210 -4.15 -3.87 10.84
CA GLU A 210 -5.53 -4.15 11.20
C GLU A 210 -6.50 -3.01 10.89
N LEU A 211 -6.01 -1.76 10.87
CA LEU A 211 -6.80 -0.56 10.54
C LEU A 211 -6.89 -0.33 9.01
N LEU A 212 -5.99 -0.92 8.23
CA LEU A 212 -5.85 -0.67 6.79
C LEU A 212 -6.54 -1.72 5.90
N ILE A 213 -7.20 -2.71 6.53
CA ILE A 213 -7.81 -3.85 5.85
C ILE A 213 -9.17 -3.49 5.25
N ALA A 214 -9.83 -2.40 5.64
CA ALA A 214 -11.15 -2.09 5.06
C ALA A 214 -11.08 -1.69 3.57
N ASN A 215 -10.13 -0.83 3.19
CA ASN A 215 -10.15 -0.12 1.89
C ASN A 215 -8.93 -0.35 0.98
N ARG A 216 -7.82 -0.92 1.47
CA ARG A 216 -6.56 -1.11 0.70
C ARG A 216 -6.05 -2.55 0.75
N ARG A 217 -6.98 -3.51 0.76
CA ARG A 217 -6.76 -4.93 1.11
C ARG A 217 -5.62 -5.59 0.38
N ILE A 218 -5.47 -5.32 -0.91
CA ILE A 218 -4.67 -6.20 -1.75
C ILE A 218 -3.20 -5.82 -1.83
N GLN A 219 -2.89 -4.52 -1.86
CA GLN A 219 -1.53 -4.02 -1.71
C GLN A 219 -1.00 -4.39 -0.32
N THR A 220 -1.80 -4.13 0.73
CA THR A 220 -1.47 -4.52 2.11
C THR A 220 -1.24 -6.03 2.23
N PHE A 221 -2.12 -6.85 1.63
CA PHE A 221 -1.94 -8.31 1.60
C PHE A 221 -0.60 -8.71 0.95
N VAL A 222 -0.29 -8.17 -0.24
CA VAL A 222 0.98 -8.47 -0.94
C VAL A 222 2.17 -8.07 -0.07
N GLY A 223 2.13 -6.90 0.57
CA GLY A 223 3.20 -6.44 1.45
C GLY A 223 3.43 -7.36 2.66
N LEU A 224 2.34 -7.80 3.32
CA LEU A 224 2.42 -8.73 4.44
C LEU A 224 2.92 -10.12 4.00
N TYR A 225 2.47 -10.61 2.84
CA TYR A 225 2.95 -11.88 2.28
C TYR A 225 4.45 -11.82 1.98
N LEU A 226 4.90 -10.78 1.29
CA LEU A 226 6.32 -10.59 0.97
C LEU A 226 7.16 -10.45 2.23
N ALA A 227 6.72 -9.70 3.24
CA ALA A 227 7.45 -9.57 4.50
C ALA A 227 7.67 -10.92 5.21
N LEU A 228 6.71 -11.84 5.16
CA LEU A 228 6.84 -13.18 5.74
C LEU A 228 7.76 -14.09 4.93
N VAL A 229 7.76 -13.96 3.60
CA VAL A 229 8.52 -14.85 2.71
C VAL A 229 9.96 -14.36 2.50
N GLU A 230 10.16 -13.04 2.31
CA GLU A 230 11.49 -12.42 2.11
C GLU A 230 12.40 -12.58 3.33
N GLY A 231 11.83 -12.62 4.54
CA GLY A 231 12.58 -12.90 5.76
C GLY A 231 13.16 -14.33 5.83
N LYS A 232 12.81 -15.21 4.87
CA LYS A 232 13.12 -16.66 4.85
C LYS A 232 12.69 -17.41 6.11
N GLU A 233 11.86 -16.78 6.93
CA GLU A 233 11.32 -17.36 8.16
C GLU A 233 10.25 -18.41 7.83
N TYR A 234 9.64 -18.28 6.66
CA TYR A 234 8.58 -19.16 6.22
C TYR A 234 8.70 -19.55 4.75
N GLU A 235 8.49 -20.84 4.49
CA GLU A 235 8.38 -21.38 3.13
C GLU A 235 7.11 -20.86 2.42
N PRO A 236 7.22 -20.40 1.15
CA PRO A 236 6.07 -20.01 0.34
C PRO A 236 4.99 -21.10 0.34
N GLY A 237 3.74 -20.71 0.54
CA GLY A 237 2.60 -21.63 0.53
C GLY A 237 2.48 -22.53 1.77
N SER A 238 3.39 -22.45 2.73
CA SER A 238 3.30 -23.24 3.97
C SER A 238 2.10 -22.84 4.83
N LEU A 239 1.61 -23.80 5.63
CA LEU A 239 0.51 -23.57 6.57
C LEU A 239 0.86 -22.49 7.61
N LYS A 240 2.14 -22.33 7.94
CA LYS A 240 2.62 -21.29 8.85
C LYS A 240 2.41 -19.88 8.27
N VAL A 241 2.81 -19.64 7.00
CA VAL A 241 2.53 -18.37 6.30
C VAL A 241 1.04 -18.08 6.31
N ARG A 242 0.22 -19.07 5.94
CA ARG A 242 -1.23 -18.89 5.89
C ARG A 242 -1.80 -18.54 7.26
N ASN A 243 -1.35 -19.20 8.32
CA ASN A 243 -1.82 -18.90 9.68
C ASN A 243 -1.42 -17.50 10.15
N GLU A 244 -0.19 -17.07 9.88
CA GLU A 244 0.26 -15.74 10.28
C GLU A 244 -0.44 -14.65 9.45
N LEU A 245 -0.60 -14.84 8.14
CA LEU A 245 -1.40 -13.94 7.30
C LEU A 245 -2.84 -13.84 7.79
N ARG A 246 -3.47 -14.95 8.17
CA ARG A 246 -4.83 -14.93 8.72
C ARG A 246 -4.90 -14.10 10.00
N LYS A 247 -3.90 -14.21 10.87
CA LYS A 247 -3.79 -13.42 12.11
C LYS A 247 -3.57 -11.94 11.82
N LEU A 248 -2.65 -11.59 10.92
CA LEU A 248 -2.33 -10.21 10.56
C LEU A 248 -3.46 -9.53 9.78
N THR A 249 -4.19 -10.28 8.95
CA THR A 249 -5.19 -9.72 8.05
C THR A 249 -6.64 -9.86 8.53
N GLY A 250 -6.91 -10.74 9.49
CA GLY A 250 -8.28 -11.10 9.89
C GLY A 250 -9.14 -11.70 8.77
N MET A 251 -8.54 -12.10 7.64
CA MET A 251 -9.28 -12.65 6.49
C MET A 251 -9.79 -14.06 6.76
N LYS A 252 -10.90 -14.42 6.12
CA LYS A 252 -11.40 -15.81 6.11
C LYS A 252 -10.44 -16.71 5.34
N ASP A 253 -10.28 -17.95 5.79
CA ASP A 253 -9.36 -18.91 5.18
C ASP A 253 -9.62 -19.14 3.68
N THR A 254 -10.89 -19.18 3.27
CA THR A 254 -11.28 -19.32 1.87
C THR A 254 -10.82 -18.15 1.00
N THR A 255 -10.93 -16.92 1.49
CA THR A 255 -10.47 -15.72 0.78
C THR A 255 -8.95 -15.70 0.69
N LEU A 256 -8.29 -16.02 1.81
CA LEU A 256 -6.84 -16.09 1.88
C LEU A 256 -6.25 -17.16 0.93
N ALA A 257 -6.90 -18.32 0.86
CA ALA A 257 -6.55 -19.39 -0.07
C ALA A 257 -6.61 -18.93 -1.53
N THR A 258 -7.68 -18.23 -1.91
CA THR A 258 -7.82 -17.67 -3.26
C THR A 258 -6.73 -16.64 -3.56
N TYR A 259 -6.42 -15.76 -2.61
CA TYR A 259 -5.41 -14.72 -2.81
C TYR A 259 -4.02 -15.31 -3.04
N LEU A 260 -3.64 -16.29 -2.20
CA LEU A 260 -2.38 -17.01 -2.35
C LEU A 260 -2.32 -17.77 -3.68
N SER A 261 -3.42 -18.42 -4.08
CA SER A 261 -3.52 -19.15 -5.36
C SER A 261 -3.35 -18.22 -6.56
N ASP A 262 -3.99 -17.05 -6.56
CA ASP A 262 -3.87 -16.08 -7.65
C ASP A 262 -2.46 -15.47 -7.74
N TYR A 263 -1.85 -15.16 -6.59
CA TYR A 263 -0.46 -14.69 -6.57
C TYR A 263 0.48 -15.77 -7.14
N GLN A 264 0.37 -17.01 -6.65
CA GLN A 264 1.19 -18.14 -7.10
C GLN A 264 0.98 -18.41 -8.60
N HIS A 265 -0.25 -18.31 -9.09
CA HIS A 265 -0.54 -18.46 -10.52
C HIS A 265 0.20 -17.41 -11.35
N GLY A 266 0.22 -16.16 -10.91
CA GLY A 266 1.01 -15.10 -11.52
C GLY A 266 2.50 -15.40 -11.52
N PHE A 267 3.01 -15.87 -10.39
CA PHE A 267 4.42 -16.22 -10.23
C PHE A 267 4.83 -17.35 -11.18
N GLU A 268 4.08 -18.45 -11.22
CA GLU A 268 4.44 -19.63 -12.02
C GLU A 268 4.13 -19.51 -13.52
N LYS A 269 3.02 -18.85 -13.87
CA LYS A 269 2.42 -18.91 -15.22
C LYS A 269 2.20 -17.54 -15.85
N GLY A 270 2.42 -16.47 -15.10
CA GLY A 270 2.13 -15.11 -15.54
C GLY A 270 3.05 -14.67 -16.68
N LYS A 271 2.49 -13.84 -17.58
CA LYS A 271 3.25 -13.20 -18.65
C LYS A 271 3.12 -11.70 -18.53
N LEU A 272 4.24 -11.00 -18.55
CA LEU A 272 4.25 -9.54 -18.40
C LEU A 272 3.37 -8.84 -19.46
N ALA A 273 3.32 -9.37 -20.68
CA ALA A 273 2.52 -8.83 -21.78
C ALA A 273 1.02 -8.77 -21.48
N ASP A 274 0.51 -9.64 -20.60
CA ASP A 274 -0.92 -9.69 -20.26
C ASP A 274 -1.35 -8.51 -19.37
N PHE A 275 -0.38 -7.84 -18.74
CA PHE A 275 -0.63 -6.75 -17.80
C PHE A 275 -0.20 -5.38 -18.33
N VAL A 276 0.35 -5.29 -19.53
CA VAL A 276 0.95 -4.05 -20.04
C VAL A 276 0.05 -3.35 -21.07
N GLY A 277 0.03 -2.01 -21.03
CA GLY A 277 -0.70 -1.18 -21.98
C GLY A 277 -2.21 -1.44 -21.90
N ALA A 278 -2.87 -1.53 -23.05
CA ALA A 278 -4.33 -1.72 -23.09
C ALA A 278 -4.81 -2.99 -22.38
N LEU A 279 -4.02 -4.08 -22.41
CA LEU A 279 -4.34 -5.35 -21.75
C LEU A 279 -4.27 -5.24 -20.22
N GLY A 280 -3.41 -4.37 -19.71
CA GLY A 280 -3.27 -4.10 -18.28
C GLY A 280 -4.38 -3.26 -17.66
N LYS A 281 -5.29 -2.71 -18.47
CA LYS A 281 -6.29 -1.76 -17.99
C LYS A 281 -7.24 -2.42 -17.00
N GLY A 282 -7.30 -1.86 -15.79
CA GLY A 282 -8.15 -2.37 -14.71
C GLY A 282 -7.54 -3.53 -13.92
N ALA A 283 -6.33 -3.99 -14.25
CA ALA A 283 -5.64 -5.03 -13.48
C ALA A 283 -5.48 -4.61 -12.00
N SER A 284 -5.21 -3.33 -11.73
CA SER A 284 -5.09 -2.79 -10.36
C SER A 284 -6.42 -2.66 -9.60
N ALA A 285 -7.56 -2.68 -10.30
CA ALA A 285 -8.88 -2.57 -9.69
C ALA A 285 -9.48 -3.94 -9.33
N LEU A 286 -9.01 -5.02 -9.97
CA LEU A 286 -9.51 -6.37 -9.78
C LEU A 286 -8.55 -7.19 -8.93
N VAL A 287 -9.07 -7.80 -7.86
CA VAL A 287 -8.27 -8.52 -6.87
C VAL A 287 -7.41 -9.62 -7.50
N SER A 288 -8.05 -10.52 -8.25
CA SER A 288 -7.37 -11.66 -8.88
C SER A 288 -6.34 -11.21 -9.92
N ALA A 289 -6.69 -10.21 -10.76
CA ALA A 289 -5.80 -9.70 -11.79
C ALA A 289 -4.57 -9.00 -11.19
N TYR A 290 -4.77 -8.19 -10.14
CA TYR A 290 -3.68 -7.52 -9.44
C TYR A 290 -2.73 -8.53 -8.79
N LEU A 291 -3.23 -9.56 -8.11
CA LEU A 291 -2.38 -10.58 -7.48
C LEU A 291 -1.56 -11.35 -8.49
N ARG A 292 -2.17 -11.73 -9.62
CA ARG A 292 -1.46 -12.38 -10.73
C ARG A 292 -0.41 -11.45 -11.33
N MET A 293 -0.72 -10.17 -11.50
CA MET A 293 0.25 -9.17 -11.96
C MET A 293 1.43 -9.06 -10.99
N MET A 294 1.18 -8.99 -9.68
CA MET A 294 2.24 -8.88 -8.68
C MET A 294 3.11 -10.15 -8.61
N GLY A 295 2.51 -11.34 -8.68
CA GLY A 295 3.27 -12.59 -8.78
C GLY A 295 4.15 -12.64 -10.03
N THR A 296 3.61 -12.18 -11.17
CA THR A 296 4.36 -12.07 -12.44
C THR A 296 5.53 -11.10 -12.31
N LEU A 297 5.32 -9.96 -11.64
CA LEU A 297 6.39 -8.99 -11.40
C LEU A 297 7.48 -9.56 -10.48
N GLY A 298 7.11 -10.37 -9.49
CA GLY A 298 8.07 -11.06 -8.62
C GLY A 298 9.07 -11.89 -9.42
N THR A 299 8.60 -12.73 -10.35
CA THR A 299 9.51 -13.53 -11.19
C THR A 299 10.30 -12.70 -12.20
N VAL A 300 9.64 -11.72 -12.83
CA VAL A 300 10.28 -10.88 -13.85
C VAL A 300 11.40 -9.99 -13.27
N LEU A 301 11.25 -9.53 -12.02
CA LEU A 301 12.19 -8.63 -11.38
C LEU A 301 13.24 -9.36 -10.52
N GLU A 302 12.99 -10.61 -10.13
CA GLU A 302 13.97 -11.48 -9.47
C GLU A 302 14.77 -12.36 -10.45
N ALA A 303 14.35 -12.46 -11.71
CA ALA A 303 15.13 -13.13 -12.75
C ALA A 303 16.45 -12.38 -12.99
N PRO A 304 17.59 -13.08 -13.04
CA PRO A 304 18.91 -12.49 -13.24
C PRO A 304 19.07 -11.74 -14.57
#